data_AF-A0A8S9MGT9-F1
#
_entry.id   AF-A0A8S9MGT9-F1
#
_cell.length_a   1.000
_cell.length_b   1.000
_cell.length_c   1.000
_cell.angle_alpha   90.00
_cell.angle_beta   90.00
_cell.angle_gamma   90.00
#
_symmetry.space_group_name_H-M   'P 1'
#
loop_
_entity.id
_entity.type
_entity.pdbx_description
1 polymer ?
#
loop_
_entity_poly.entity_id
_entity_poly.type
_entity_poly.pdbx_seq_one_letter_code
_entity_poly.pdbx_strand_id
1 'polypeptide(L)'
;MPGLITDFLISLDDRFFYFVNWLHGDIRQYNIEDPKNPVLTGQIWVGGLLQKGGPVKAVREDGGTYQFDVPQIKGKSLRGGPQMIQLSLDGKRLYATNSLYSVWDRQFYPELMDKGSHIIQIDVDTVKGGLSINPDFFVDFGDEPDGPALAHEMRYPGGDCTSDIWI
;
A
#
# COMPACT_ATOMS: atom_id res chain seq x y z
N MET A 1 -1.09 5.24 18.10
CA MET A 1 -1.58 5.60 16.74
C MET A 1 -2.08 4.33 16.06
N PRO A 2 -3.34 4.27 15.59
CA PRO A 2 -3.86 3.10 14.89
C PRO A 2 -3.19 2.92 13.51
N GLY A 3 -3.31 1.73 12.92
CA GLY A 3 -2.86 1.49 11.54
C GLY A 3 -3.65 2.26 10.49
N LEU A 4 -4.95 2.43 10.74
CA LEU A 4 -5.98 2.87 9.80
C LEU A 4 -6.00 2.00 8.53
N ILE A 5 -6.74 0.89 8.63
CA ILE A 5 -7.00 0.03 7.47
C ILE A 5 -8.04 0.73 6.59
N THR A 6 -7.63 1.12 5.38
CA THR A 6 -8.50 1.89 4.46
C THR A 6 -9.01 1.05 3.30
N ASP A 7 -8.28 0.01 2.91
CA ASP A 7 -8.64 -0.86 1.80
C ASP A 7 -8.18 -2.30 2.04
N PHE A 8 -8.89 -3.24 1.41
CA PHE A 8 -8.58 -4.66 1.41
C PHE A 8 -9.14 -5.38 0.18
N LEU A 9 -8.51 -6.49 -0.20
CA LEU A 9 -8.99 -7.36 -1.27
C LEU A 9 -8.59 -8.81 -1.02
N ILE A 10 -9.22 -9.72 -1.77
CA ILE A 10 -8.90 -11.15 -1.77
C ILE A 10 -8.41 -11.54 -3.17
N SER A 11 -7.43 -12.43 -3.26
CA SER A 11 -6.98 -12.98 -4.55
C SER A 11 -8.08 -13.82 -5.21
N LEU A 12 -8.11 -13.88 -6.54
CA LEU A 12 -9.15 -14.62 -7.27
C LEU A 12 -9.20 -16.12 -6.96
N ASP A 13 -8.12 -16.70 -6.43
CA ASP A 13 -8.07 -18.09 -5.99
C ASP A 13 -8.52 -18.28 -4.53
N ASP A 14 -9.01 -17.22 -3.88
CA ASP A 14 -9.44 -17.17 -2.47
C ASP A 14 -8.38 -17.60 -1.45
N ARG A 15 -7.10 -17.61 -1.83
CA ARG A 15 -6.00 -18.08 -0.96
C ARG A 15 -5.34 -16.98 -0.16
N PHE A 16 -5.38 -15.73 -0.63
CA PHE A 16 -4.70 -14.61 0.02
C PHE A 16 -5.61 -13.41 0.24
N PHE A 17 -5.54 -12.86 1.45
CA PHE A 17 -6.14 -11.60 1.85
C PHE A 17 -5.08 -10.52 1.96
N TYR A 18 -5.36 -9.35 1.41
CA TYR A 18 -4.46 -8.20 1.43
C TYR A 18 -5.15 -7.02 2.08
N PHE A 19 -4.40 -6.23 2.85
CA PHE A 19 -4.88 -4.95 3.32
C PHE A 19 -3.73 -3.96 3.50
N VAL A 20 -4.09 -2.68 3.55
CA VAL A 20 -3.15 -1.60 3.79
C VAL A 20 -3.35 -1.00 5.18
N ASN A 21 -2.30 -0.46 5.80
CA ASN A 21 -2.42 0.46 6.93
C ASN A 21 -1.93 1.84 6.49
N TRP A 22 -2.86 2.75 6.23
CA TRP A 22 -2.53 4.05 5.68
C TRP A 22 -1.63 4.86 6.63
N LEU A 23 -1.92 4.92 7.93
CA LEU A 23 -1.10 5.69 8.88
C LEU A 23 0.23 5.02 9.21
N HIS A 24 0.25 3.69 9.34
CA HIS A 24 1.48 2.97 9.65
C HIS A 24 2.44 2.94 8.46
N GLY A 25 1.92 2.74 7.26
CA GLY A 25 2.70 2.71 6.02
C GLY A 25 2.99 1.32 5.46
N ASP A 26 2.31 0.28 5.93
CA ASP A 26 2.56 -1.10 5.48
C ASP A 26 1.37 -1.72 4.74
N ILE A 27 1.71 -2.65 3.84
CA ILE A 27 0.78 -3.55 3.16
C ILE A 27 1.05 -4.95 3.68
N ARG A 28 -0.01 -5.71 3.94
CA ARG A 28 0.08 -7.08 4.45
C ARG A 28 -0.60 -8.07 3.54
N GLN A 29 -0.08 -9.28 3.54
CA GLN A 29 -0.62 -10.45 2.88
C GLN A 29 -0.81 -11.56 3.92
N TYR A 30 -2.02 -12.12 3.95
CA TYR A 30 -2.38 -13.24 4.80
C TYR A 30 -2.80 -14.41 3.93
N ASN A 31 -2.27 -15.61 4.20
CA ASN A 31 -2.87 -16.84 3.69
C ASN A 31 -4.18 -17.09 4.46
N ILE A 32 -5.26 -17.33 3.73
CA ILE A 32 -6.62 -17.56 4.23
C ILE A 32 -7.23 -18.88 3.75
N GLU A 33 -6.40 -19.87 3.38
CA GLU A 33 -6.87 -21.24 3.07
C GLU A 33 -7.67 -21.86 4.23
N ASP A 34 -7.38 -21.45 5.47
CA ASP A 34 -8.30 -21.55 6.61
C ASP A 34 -8.76 -20.15 7.02
N PRO A 35 -9.95 -19.69 6.58
CA PRO A 35 -10.45 -18.35 6.89
C PRO A 35 -10.63 -18.06 8.39
N LYS A 36 -10.73 -19.11 9.23
CA LYS A 36 -10.84 -18.94 10.69
C LYS A 36 -9.50 -18.67 11.35
N ASN A 37 -8.39 -19.02 10.68
CA ASN A 37 -7.03 -18.87 11.18
C ASN A 37 -6.10 -18.23 10.13
N PRO A 38 -6.30 -16.95 9.75
CA PRO A 38 -5.44 -16.27 8.80
C PRO A 38 -3.97 -16.22 9.24
N VAL A 39 -3.04 -16.53 8.34
CA VAL A 39 -1.60 -16.56 8.63
C VAL A 39 -0.89 -15.44 7.87
N LEU A 40 -0.21 -14.54 8.58
CA LEU A 40 0.62 -13.50 7.95
C LEU A 40 1.76 -14.15 7.16
N THR A 41 1.82 -13.90 5.86
CA THR A 41 2.85 -14.46 4.95
C THR A 41 3.70 -13.40 4.27
N GLY A 42 3.24 -12.15 4.23
CA GLY A 42 4.01 -11.03 3.68
C GLY A 42 3.66 -9.70 4.34
N GLN A 43 4.66 -8.83 4.50
CA GLN A 43 4.51 -7.46 4.96
C GLN A 43 5.57 -6.60 4.30
N ILE A 44 5.19 -5.42 3.82
CA ILE A 44 6.13 -4.47 3.22
C ILE A 44 5.80 -3.04 3.61
N TRP A 45 6.84 -2.24 3.88
CA TRP A 45 6.74 -0.83 4.28
C TRP A 45 6.94 0.07 3.06
N VAL A 46 5.93 0.89 2.77
CA VAL A 46 5.81 1.72 1.56
C VAL A 46 5.36 3.14 1.91
N GLY A 47 6.03 3.75 2.90
CA GLY A 47 5.78 5.11 3.36
C GLY A 47 5.24 5.14 4.80
N GLY A 48 4.23 5.96 5.04
CA GLY A 48 3.53 6.10 6.31
C GLY A 48 4.21 7.04 7.31
N LEU A 49 3.60 7.19 8.49
CA LEU A 49 4.10 8.08 9.56
C LEU A 49 5.17 7.42 10.43
N LEU A 50 5.29 6.08 10.38
CA LEU A 50 6.27 5.29 11.13
C LEU A 50 7.59 5.09 10.38
N GLN A 51 7.75 5.65 9.19
CA GLN A 51 9.01 5.59 8.45
C GLN A 51 10.13 6.37 9.16
N LYS A 52 11.38 5.97 8.97
CA LYS A 52 12.53 6.70 9.51
C LYS A 52 12.54 8.15 9.03
N GLY A 53 12.73 9.08 9.97
CA GLY A 53 12.65 10.52 9.70
C GLY A 53 11.21 11.07 9.69
N GLY A 54 10.21 10.20 9.79
CA GLY A 54 8.81 10.59 9.98
C GLY A 54 8.52 11.15 11.38
N PRO A 55 7.34 11.76 11.58
CA PRO A 55 7.00 12.45 12.81
C PRO A 55 6.61 11.52 13.97
N VAL A 56 6.37 10.23 13.70
CA VAL A 56 5.88 9.27 14.70
C VAL A 56 6.89 8.15 14.92
N LYS A 57 7.12 7.82 16.20
CA LYS A 57 7.92 6.66 16.61
C LYS A 57 7.03 5.67 17.34
N ALA A 58 7.12 4.39 16.99
CA ALA A 58 6.44 3.33 17.72
C ALA A 58 7.22 2.99 18.99
N VAL A 59 6.50 2.66 20.07
CA VAL A 59 7.08 2.29 21.36
C VAL A 59 6.94 0.78 21.55
N ARG A 60 8.03 0.12 21.93
CA ARG A 60 8.08 -1.31 22.28
C ARG A 60 7.65 -1.51 23.73
N GLU A 61 7.39 -2.76 24.10
CA GLU A 61 7.08 -3.13 25.49
C GLU A 61 8.23 -2.79 26.45
N ASP A 62 9.48 -2.82 25.97
CA ASP A 62 10.68 -2.44 26.73
C ASP A 62 10.89 -0.91 26.84
N GLY A 63 9.95 -0.11 26.32
CA GLY A 63 10.03 1.35 26.30
C GLY A 63 10.93 1.93 25.20
N GLY A 64 11.64 1.09 24.44
CA GLY A 64 12.43 1.51 23.28
C GLY A 64 11.56 2.01 22.14
N THR A 65 12.08 2.95 21.34
CA THR A 65 11.37 3.46 20.16
C THR A 65 11.93 2.91 18.86
N TYR A 66 11.08 2.75 17.85
CA TYR A 66 11.47 2.30 16.53
C TYR A 66 10.67 2.95 15.41
N GLN A 67 11.25 2.93 14.23
CA GLN A 67 10.70 3.35 12.94
C GLN A 67 11.20 2.37 11.88
N PHE A 68 10.54 2.33 10.73
CA PHE A 68 10.84 1.40 9.65
C PHE A 68 11.61 2.06 8.51
N ASP A 69 12.48 1.27 7.87
CA ASP A 69 13.10 1.67 6.61
C ASP A 69 12.08 1.55 5.48
N VAL A 70 11.97 2.61 4.68
CA VAL A 70 11.15 2.64 3.48
C VAL A 70 12.10 2.85 2.30
N PRO A 71 12.09 1.98 1.29
CA PRO A 71 12.98 2.11 0.15
C PRO A 71 12.56 3.28 -0.75
N GLN A 72 13.51 3.74 -1.55
CA GLN A 72 13.21 4.64 -2.67
C GLN A 72 13.03 3.82 -3.95
N ILE A 73 12.14 4.28 -4.81
CA ILE A 73 11.95 3.70 -6.15
C ILE A 73 12.39 4.75 -7.16
N LYS A 74 13.34 4.41 -8.04
CA LYS A 74 13.93 5.35 -9.02
C LYS A 74 14.38 6.70 -8.41
N GLY A 75 14.94 6.65 -7.19
CA GLY A 75 15.40 7.85 -6.46
C GLY A 75 14.28 8.72 -5.88
N LYS A 76 13.01 8.32 -5.99
CA LYS A 76 11.86 9.01 -5.39
C LYS A 76 11.52 8.36 -4.04
N SER A 77 11.36 9.20 -3.01
CA SER A 77 10.83 8.75 -1.71
C SER A 77 9.34 8.44 -1.80
N LEU A 78 8.90 7.41 -1.09
CA LEU A 78 7.49 7.04 -1.00
C LEU A 78 6.79 7.95 0.02
N ARG A 79 6.00 8.88 -0.52
CA ARG A 79 5.18 9.86 0.20
C ARG A 79 3.88 9.23 0.69
N GLY A 80 3.28 9.75 1.75
CA GLY A 80 2.01 9.20 2.23
C GLY A 80 2.13 7.75 2.71
N GLY A 81 1.01 7.14 3.06
CA GLY A 81 0.93 5.69 3.25
C GLY A 81 0.08 5.02 2.17
N PRO A 82 0.15 3.68 2.04
CA PRO A 82 -0.61 2.95 1.04
C PRO A 82 -2.11 3.06 1.33
N GLN A 83 -2.90 3.26 0.29
CA GLN A 83 -4.34 3.52 0.37
C GLN A 83 -5.12 2.50 -0.47
N MET A 84 -5.47 2.80 -1.73
CA MET A 84 -6.15 1.78 -2.54
C MET A 84 -5.13 0.79 -3.06
N ILE A 85 -5.52 -0.47 -3.10
CA ILE A 85 -4.75 -1.55 -3.70
C ILE A 85 -5.54 -2.25 -4.80
N GLN A 86 -4.83 -2.72 -5.83
CA GLN A 86 -5.43 -3.53 -6.88
C GLN A 86 -4.53 -4.70 -7.23
N LEU A 87 -5.09 -5.92 -7.23
CA LEU A 87 -4.36 -7.14 -7.56
C LEU A 87 -4.63 -7.56 -9.01
N SER A 88 -3.59 -7.99 -9.71
CA SER A 88 -3.73 -8.63 -11.01
C SER A 88 -4.49 -9.95 -10.93
N LEU A 89 -5.19 -10.29 -12.03
CA LEU A 89 -5.98 -11.52 -12.11
C LEU A 89 -5.14 -12.79 -11.88
N ASP A 90 -3.85 -12.77 -12.23
CA ASP A 90 -2.92 -13.86 -11.96
C ASP A 90 -2.33 -13.85 -10.54
N GLY A 91 -2.71 -12.88 -9.71
CA GLY A 91 -2.27 -12.70 -8.32
C GLY A 91 -0.83 -12.23 -8.14
N LYS A 92 -0.06 -11.99 -9.20
CA LYS A 92 1.40 -11.78 -9.12
C LYS A 92 1.83 -10.33 -8.91
N ARG A 93 0.93 -9.37 -9.16
CA ARG A 93 1.23 -7.92 -9.12
C ARG A 93 0.15 -7.20 -8.34
N LEU A 94 0.54 -6.59 -7.23
CA LEU A 94 -0.29 -5.72 -6.41
C LEU A 94 0.14 -4.28 -6.65
N TYR A 95 -0.78 -3.42 -7.06
CA TYR A 95 -0.51 -1.99 -7.25
C TYR A 95 -1.11 -1.23 -6.07
N ALA A 96 -0.46 -0.15 -5.65
CA ALA A 96 -0.95 0.67 -4.54
C ALA A 96 -0.86 2.17 -4.89
N THR A 97 -1.94 2.91 -4.62
CA THR A 97 -1.95 4.37 -4.54
C THR A 97 -1.83 4.81 -3.09
N ASN A 98 -1.74 6.12 -2.83
CA ASN A 98 -1.47 6.66 -1.49
C ASN A 98 -2.38 7.82 -1.04
N SER A 99 -3.37 8.25 -1.84
CA SER A 99 -4.34 9.29 -1.44
C SER A 99 -5.64 8.68 -0.93
N LEU A 100 -6.13 9.17 0.21
CA LEU A 100 -7.39 8.76 0.84
C LEU A 100 -8.49 9.76 0.56
N TYR A 101 -8.31 10.97 1.07
CA TYR A 101 -9.30 12.04 0.96
C TYR A 101 -8.56 13.35 1.23
N SER A 102 -8.69 14.33 0.34
CA SER A 102 -7.81 15.51 0.31
C SER A 102 -7.68 16.26 1.64
N VAL A 103 -8.76 16.33 2.44
CA VAL A 103 -8.72 16.97 3.77
C VAL A 103 -7.86 16.17 4.76
N TRP A 104 -7.95 14.84 4.71
CA TRP A 104 -7.16 13.94 5.55
C TRP A 104 -5.72 13.86 5.06
N ASP A 105 -5.53 13.77 3.74
CA ASP A 105 -4.21 13.80 3.11
C ASP A 105 -3.46 15.07 3.53
N ARG A 106 -4.12 16.24 3.48
CA ARG A 106 -3.52 17.51 3.96
C ARG A 106 -3.14 17.48 5.44
N GLN A 107 -3.93 16.82 6.27
CA GLN A 107 -3.69 16.76 7.72
C GLN A 107 -2.53 15.82 8.07
N PHE A 108 -2.50 14.62 7.48
CA PHE A 108 -1.55 13.57 7.86
C PHE A 108 -0.31 13.52 6.95
N TYR A 109 -0.47 13.84 5.67
CA TYR A 109 0.57 13.80 4.64
C TYR A 109 0.56 15.07 3.78
N PRO A 110 0.82 16.25 4.38
CA PRO A 110 0.70 17.53 3.69
C PRO A 110 1.54 17.62 2.40
N GLU A 111 2.65 16.90 2.33
CA GLU A 111 3.49 16.85 1.12
C GLU A 111 2.77 16.29 -0.13
N LEU A 112 1.69 15.51 0.03
CA LEU A 112 0.89 15.05 -1.10
C LEU A 112 0.21 16.22 -1.82
N MET A 113 -0.07 17.32 -1.13
CA MET A 113 -0.68 18.50 -1.74
C MET A 113 0.30 19.24 -2.66
N ASP A 114 1.60 19.17 -2.35
CA ASP A 114 2.64 19.90 -3.07
C ASP A 114 3.36 19.03 -4.11
N LYS A 115 3.42 17.71 -3.89
CA LYS A 115 4.19 16.76 -4.71
C LYS A 115 3.34 15.68 -5.37
N GLY A 116 2.06 15.59 -5.04
CA GLY A 116 1.13 14.64 -5.64
C GLY A 116 1.29 13.22 -5.09
N SER A 117 0.29 12.40 -5.39
CA SER A 117 0.28 10.97 -5.12
C SER A 117 1.24 10.21 -6.04
N HIS A 118 1.32 8.89 -5.86
CA HIS A 118 2.02 8.01 -6.78
C HIS A 118 1.35 6.63 -6.84
N ILE A 119 1.72 5.83 -7.84
CA ILE A 119 1.47 4.38 -7.86
C ILE A 119 2.80 3.63 -7.78
N ILE A 120 2.82 2.60 -6.94
CA ILE A 120 3.87 1.58 -6.90
C ILE A 120 3.33 0.21 -7.31
N GLN A 121 4.22 -0.68 -7.75
CA GLN A 121 3.92 -2.09 -7.95
C GLN A 121 4.70 -2.93 -6.92
N ILE A 122 4.03 -3.94 -6.38
CA ILE A 122 4.57 -4.94 -5.49
C ILE A 122 4.42 -6.30 -6.19
N ASP A 123 5.53 -7.01 -6.29
CA ASP A 123 5.57 -8.39 -6.75
C ASP A 123 5.15 -9.31 -5.61
N VAL A 124 4.29 -10.28 -5.94
CA VAL A 124 3.65 -11.18 -4.98
C VAL A 124 4.07 -12.63 -5.25
N ASP A 125 4.57 -13.32 -4.24
CA ASP A 125 4.76 -14.78 -4.28
C ASP A 125 3.41 -15.47 -3.99
N THR A 126 2.79 -16.01 -5.05
CA THR A 126 1.48 -16.68 -4.95
C THR A 126 1.56 -18.14 -4.49
N VAL A 127 2.76 -18.68 -4.30
CA VAL A 127 2.98 -20.06 -3.85
C VAL A 127 3.20 -20.10 -2.34
N LYS A 128 4.17 -19.32 -1.84
CA LYS A 128 4.54 -19.30 -0.43
C LYS A 128 3.97 -18.12 0.34
N GLY A 129 3.46 -17.11 -0.37
CA GLY A 129 3.30 -15.78 0.18
C GLY A 129 4.64 -15.05 0.25
N GLY A 130 4.58 -13.72 0.30
CA GLY A 130 5.72 -12.83 0.23
C GLY A 130 5.44 -11.64 -0.66
N LEU A 131 5.90 -10.47 -0.22
CA LEU A 131 5.77 -9.19 -0.92
C LEU A 131 7.15 -8.58 -1.15
N SER A 132 7.40 -8.09 -2.36
CA SER A 132 8.61 -7.33 -2.68
C SER A 132 8.28 -6.15 -3.58
N ILE A 133 8.86 -4.99 -3.32
CA ILE A 133 8.67 -3.81 -4.17
C ILE A 133 9.36 -4.03 -5.51
N ASN A 134 8.66 -3.71 -6.60
CA ASN A 134 9.25 -3.65 -7.92
C ASN A 134 10.02 -2.30 -8.07
N PRO A 135 11.37 -2.32 -8.18
CA PRO A 135 12.17 -1.10 -8.26
C PRO A 135 12.03 -0.35 -9.60
N ASP A 136 11.45 -1.00 -10.61
CA ASP A 136 11.34 -0.49 -11.97
C ASP A 136 9.98 0.16 -12.26
N PHE A 137 9.02 0.11 -11.32
CA PHE A 137 7.68 0.68 -11.50
C PHE A 137 7.41 1.81 -10.50
N PHE A 138 7.22 3.03 -11.01
CA PHE A 138 6.79 4.19 -10.25
C PHE A 138 6.06 5.16 -11.18
N VAL A 139 4.81 5.50 -10.87
CA VAL A 139 4.05 6.54 -11.56
C VAL A 139 3.93 7.72 -10.61
N ASP A 140 4.49 8.87 -10.99
CA ASP A 140 4.49 10.08 -10.17
C ASP A 140 3.40 11.05 -10.65
N PHE A 141 2.38 11.29 -9.83
CA PHE A 141 1.31 12.26 -10.16
C PHE A 141 1.67 13.70 -9.80
N GLY A 142 2.89 13.94 -9.33
CA GLY A 142 3.45 15.29 -9.22
C GLY A 142 3.76 15.93 -10.58
N ASP A 143 3.94 15.12 -11.62
CA ASP A 143 4.36 15.56 -12.95
C ASP A 143 3.17 15.82 -13.91
N GLU A 144 1.94 15.86 -13.38
CA GLU A 144 0.72 16.12 -14.15
C GLU A 144 0.68 17.57 -14.69
N PRO A 145 0.11 17.81 -15.89
CA PRO A 145 0.18 19.12 -16.57
C PRO A 145 -0.39 20.30 -15.77
N ASP A 146 -1.44 20.06 -14.99
CA ASP A 146 -2.16 21.08 -14.22
C ASP A 146 -1.72 21.11 -12.73
N GLY A 147 -0.60 20.45 -12.41
CA GLY A 147 -0.06 20.36 -11.08
C GLY A 147 -0.38 19.05 -10.36
N PRO A 148 0.04 18.92 -9.08
CA PRO A 148 0.01 17.64 -8.39
C PRO A 148 -1.40 17.05 -8.26
N ALA A 149 -1.57 15.80 -8.71
CA ALA A 149 -2.83 15.07 -8.60
C ALA A 149 -2.83 14.05 -7.45
N LEU A 150 -4.04 13.66 -7.03
CA LEU A 150 -4.30 12.74 -5.93
C LEU A 150 -5.05 11.50 -6.45
N ALA A 151 -4.29 10.49 -6.83
CA ALA A 151 -4.76 9.20 -7.34
C ALA A 151 -5.32 8.35 -6.20
N HIS A 152 -6.57 7.92 -6.39
CA HIS A 152 -7.32 7.12 -5.43
C HIS A 152 -7.47 5.68 -5.95
N GLU A 153 -8.55 5.38 -6.66
CA GLU A 153 -8.84 4.03 -7.14
C GLU A 153 -8.17 3.72 -8.49
N MET A 154 -7.83 2.44 -8.71
CA MET A 154 -7.31 1.90 -9.96
C MET A 154 -8.28 0.84 -10.49
N ARG A 155 -8.51 0.80 -11.80
CA ARG A 155 -9.35 -0.23 -12.44
C ARG A 155 -8.64 -0.81 -13.64
N TYR A 156 -8.67 -2.14 -13.79
CA TYR A 156 -7.97 -2.78 -14.89
C TYR A 156 -8.85 -2.92 -16.13
N PRO A 157 -8.28 -2.72 -17.34
CA PRO A 157 -8.98 -3.07 -18.56
C PRO A 157 -9.33 -4.56 -18.56
N GLY A 158 -10.63 -4.88 -18.64
CA GLY A 158 -11.11 -6.26 -18.65
C GLY A 158 -11.42 -6.87 -17.30
N GLY A 159 -11.44 -6.07 -16.24
CA GLY A 159 -11.87 -6.50 -14.90
C GLY A 159 -10.72 -6.81 -13.96
N ASP A 160 -11.03 -6.80 -12.67
CA ASP A 160 -10.11 -7.00 -11.56
C ASP A 160 -10.82 -7.69 -10.38
N CYS A 161 -10.05 -8.07 -9.35
CA CYS A 161 -10.57 -8.80 -8.20
C CYS A 161 -11.60 -8.04 -7.34
N THR A 162 -11.88 -6.77 -7.67
CA THR A 162 -12.80 -5.91 -6.94
C THR A 162 -13.95 -5.38 -7.81
N SER A 163 -13.89 -5.54 -9.12
CA SER A 163 -14.91 -5.02 -10.05
C SER A 163 -15.91 -6.07 -10.53
N ASP A 164 -15.55 -7.35 -10.52
CA ASP A 164 -16.31 -8.41 -11.18
C ASP A 164 -16.87 -9.43 -10.19
N ILE A 165 -18.07 -9.92 -10.49
CA ILE A 165 -18.72 -11.03 -9.79
C ILE A 165 -18.87 -12.17 -10.78
N TRP A 166 -18.33 -13.33 -10.44
CA TRP A 166 -18.36 -14.55 -11.26
C TRP A 166 -19.53 -15.44 -10.80
N ILE A 167 -20.32 -15.98 -11.73
CA ILE A 167 -21.51 -16.83 -11.49
C ILE A 167 -21.26 -18.26 -11.98
#